data_AF-A0A137SKA8-F1
#
_entry.id   AF-A0A137SKA8-F1
#
_cell.length_a   1.000
_cell.length_b   1.000
_cell.length_c   1.000
_cell.angle_alpha   90.00
_cell.angle_beta   90.00
_cell.angle_gamma   90.00
#
_symmetry.space_group_name_H-M   'P 1'
#
loop_
_entity.id
_entity.type
_entity.pdbx_description
1 polymer ?
#
loop_
_entity_poly.entity_id
_entity_poly.type
_entity_poly.pdbx_seq_one_letter_code
_entity_poly.pdbx_strand_id
1 'polypeptide(L)'
;MRKYLFVLMLTLLSGSVFASAKYAVEVQIEDGGKLMVFPRFELSEGLWGDSKSKNCRYNGKLTKQVDGLLLNGSLQCTSPEGDFSYNTPAFLLEPKGGKASMEMGDNEENLWKYAIVVTVLNQT
;
A
#
# COMPACT_ATOMS: atom_id res chain seq x y z
N MET A 1 25.49 -59.65 5.01
CA MET A 1 25.68 -58.21 5.27
C MET A 1 25.52 -57.47 3.95
N ARG A 2 24.36 -56.85 3.69
CA ARG A 2 24.09 -56.11 2.45
C ARG A 2 24.12 -54.62 2.76
N LYS A 3 25.18 -53.99 2.27
CA LYS A 3 25.60 -52.61 2.50
C LYS A 3 24.92 -51.71 1.47
N TYR A 4 24.45 -50.55 1.95
CA TYR A 4 24.13 -49.30 1.25
C TYR A 4 23.10 -49.31 0.11
N LEU A 5 21.97 -48.65 0.36
CA LEU A 5 21.34 -47.72 -0.60
C LEU A 5 20.32 -46.85 0.16
N PHE A 6 20.84 -46.09 1.11
CA PHE A 6 20.25 -44.78 1.40
C PHE A 6 20.70 -43.83 0.28
N VAL A 7 19.95 -42.76 0.09
CA VAL A 7 20.23 -41.60 -0.79
C VAL A 7 19.58 -41.72 -2.17
N LEU A 8 18.48 -40.97 -2.36
CA LEU A 8 18.35 -39.88 -3.36
C LEU A 8 16.89 -39.72 -3.85
N MET A 9 16.01 -39.07 -3.07
CA MET A 9 14.74 -38.51 -3.57
C MET A 9 14.35 -37.28 -2.76
N LEU A 10 15.18 -36.22 -2.83
CA LEU A 10 14.90 -34.93 -2.17
C LEU A 10 15.18 -33.73 -3.09
N THR A 11 15.29 -33.95 -4.39
CA THR A 11 15.47 -32.86 -5.36
C THR A 11 14.18 -32.69 -6.15
N LEU A 12 13.74 -31.43 -6.28
CA LEU A 12 12.71 -30.88 -7.20
C LEU A 12 11.45 -30.26 -6.55
N LEU A 13 11.56 -29.64 -5.37
CA LEU A 13 10.76 -28.45 -5.07
C LEU A 13 11.63 -27.19 -5.25
N SER A 14 12.14 -27.00 -6.46
CA SER A 14 12.68 -25.70 -6.89
C SER A 14 11.50 -24.79 -7.20
N GLY A 15 10.74 -24.40 -6.19
CA GLY A 15 9.77 -23.33 -6.33
C GLY A 15 10.55 -22.07 -6.65
N SER A 16 10.36 -21.50 -7.84
CA SER A 16 10.84 -20.17 -8.14
C SER A 16 10.21 -19.21 -7.13
N VAL A 17 10.96 -18.85 -6.10
CA VAL A 17 10.58 -17.78 -5.17
C VAL A 17 10.69 -16.49 -5.96
N PHE A 18 9.64 -16.14 -6.70
CA PHE A 18 9.51 -14.82 -7.28
C PHE A 18 9.35 -13.85 -6.12
N ALA A 19 10.43 -13.15 -5.78
CA ALA A 19 10.40 -12.15 -4.75
C ALA A 19 9.44 -11.02 -5.20
N SER A 20 8.35 -10.81 -4.45
CA SER A 20 7.38 -9.77 -4.77
C SER A 20 8.00 -8.38 -4.65
N ALA A 21 7.73 -7.51 -5.61
CA ALA A 21 8.22 -6.14 -5.58
C ALA A 21 7.78 -5.45 -4.28
N LYS A 22 8.67 -4.66 -3.69
CA LYS A 22 8.38 -3.87 -2.49
C LYS A 22 8.20 -2.41 -2.85
N TYR A 23 7.32 -1.75 -2.13
CA TYR A 23 7.01 -0.34 -2.32
C TYR A 23 7.01 0.37 -0.98
N ALA A 24 7.40 1.63 -0.99
CA ALA A 24 7.11 2.54 0.10
C ALA A 24 6.02 3.52 -0.32
N VAL A 25 5.10 3.77 0.59
CA VAL A 25 3.94 4.63 0.38
C VAL A 25 3.93 5.72 1.44
N GLU A 26 3.74 6.95 1.00
CA GLU A 26 3.50 8.13 1.82
C GLU A 26 2.12 8.66 1.50
N VAL A 27 1.37 9.04 2.53
CA VAL A 27 -0.04 9.44 2.40
C VAL A 27 -0.29 10.72 3.19
N GLN A 28 -0.99 11.64 2.54
CA GLN A 28 -1.54 12.84 3.17
C GLN A 28 -3.02 12.95 2.81
N ILE A 29 -3.85 13.18 3.83
CA ILE A 29 -5.28 13.45 3.66
C ILE A 29 -5.57 14.75 4.38
N GLU A 30 -6.19 15.69 3.69
CA GLU A 30 -6.74 16.92 4.27
C GLU A 30 -8.25 16.84 4.20
N ASP A 31 -8.92 17.14 5.31
CA ASP A 31 -10.37 17.09 5.42
C ASP A 31 -10.85 18.28 6.27
N GLY A 32 -11.52 19.25 5.64
CA GLY A 32 -12.00 20.47 6.29
C GLY A 32 -10.88 21.23 7.01
N GLY A 33 -9.75 21.43 6.32
CA GLY A 33 -8.54 22.10 6.84
C GLY A 33 -7.73 21.29 7.87
N LYS A 34 -8.13 20.05 8.19
CA LYS A 34 -7.35 19.16 9.07
C LYS A 34 -6.41 18.29 8.24
N LEU A 35 -5.12 18.62 8.28
CA LEU A 35 -4.09 17.80 7.64
C LEU A 35 -3.74 16.56 8.49
N MET A 36 -3.88 15.39 7.87
CA MET A 36 -3.44 14.09 8.37
C MET A 36 -2.27 13.60 7.53
N VAL A 37 -1.08 13.57 8.14
CA VAL A 37 0.13 13.00 7.53
C VAL A 37 0.37 11.62 8.14
N PHE A 38 0.45 10.60 7.29
CA PHE A 38 0.73 9.24 7.71
C PHE A 38 2.24 8.96 7.60
N PRO A 39 2.85 8.31 8.61
CA PRO A 39 4.21 7.80 8.48
C PRO A 39 4.35 6.94 7.22
N ARG A 40 5.49 7.08 6.53
CA ARG A 40 5.86 6.22 5.41
C ARG A 40 5.80 4.75 5.84
N PHE A 41 5.15 3.93 5.04
CA PHE A 41 5.04 2.49 5.29
C PHE A 41 5.42 1.69 4.06
N GLU A 42 5.91 0.47 4.28
CA GLU A 42 6.31 -0.44 3.21
C GLU A 42 5.25 -1.52 3.01
N LEU A 43 5.07 -1.95 1.77
CA LEU A 43 4.21 -3.08 1.43
C LEU A 43 4.80 -3.86 0.26
N SER A 44 4.50 -5.15 0.23
CA SER A 44 4.79 -6.00 -0.94
C SER A 44 3.63 -5.93 -1.94
N GLU A 45 3.94 -6.08 -3.22
CA GLU A 45 2.95 -6.16 -4.29
C GLU A 45 1.84 -7.16 -3.96
N GLY A 46 0.59 -6.77 -4.17
CA GLY A 46 -0.58 -7.61 -3.96
C GLY A 46 -1.00 -7.79 -2.49
N LEU A 47 -0.18 -7.35 -1.54
CA LEU A 47 -0.48 -7.38 -0.11
C LEU A 47 -0.95 -6.01 0.38
N TRP A 48 -1.77 -6.04 1.44
CA TRP A 48 -2.15 -4.83 2.16
C TRP A 48 -1.02 -4.40 3.10
N GLY A 49 -0.74 -3.11 3.14
CA GLY A 49 0.04 -2.46 4.18
C GLY A 49 -0.78 -1.35 4.83
N ASP A 50 -0.36 -0.90 6.00
CA ASP A 50 -1.06 0.15 6.73
C ASP A 50 -0.12 1.13 7.42
N SER A 51 -0.67 2.31 7.73
CA SER A 51 0.00 3.33 8.52
C SER A 51 -1.01 4.03 9.42
N LYS A 52 -0.54 4.49 10.58
CA LYS A 52 -1.38 5.12 11.60
C LYS A 52 -0.93 6.55 11.86
N SER A 53 -1.90 7.45 11.95
CA SER A 53 -1.69 8.84 12.35
C SER A 53 -2.79 9.25 13.32
N LYS A 54 -2.42 9.58 14.55
CA LYS A 54 -3.37 9.87 15.65
C LYS A 54 -4.41 8.73 15.79
N ASN A 55 -5.69 9.04 15.61
CA ASN A 55 -6.79 8.08 15.73
C ASN A 55 -7.21 7.48 14.38
N CYS A 56 -6.42 7.68 13.33
CA CYS A 56 -6.71 7.21 12.00
C CYS A 56 -5.71 6.14 11.54
N ARG A 57 -6.20 5.12 10.83
CA ARG A 57 -5.42 4.11 10.12
C ARG A 57 -5.75 4.22 8.63
N TYR A 58 -4.72 4.41 7.82
CA TYR A 58 -4.80 4.24 6.38
C TYR A 58 -4.36 2.82 6.03
N ASN A 59 -5.11 2.12 5.19
CA ASN A 59 -4.74 0.83 4.62
C ASN A 59 -4.62 0.97 3.11
N GLY A 60 -3.52 0.50 2.53
CA GLY A 60 -3.27 0.57 1.09
C GLY A 60 -2.83 -0.77 0.51
N LYS A 61 -3.18 -1.00 -0.76
CA LYS A 61 -2.70 -2.15 -1.55
C LYS A 61 -2.29 -1.67 -2.93
N LEU A 62 -1.06 -2.00 -3.33
CA LEU A 62 -0.57 -1.82 -4.70
C LEU A 62 -0.67 -3.12 -5.47
N THR A 63 -1.23 -3.07 -6.67
CA THR A 63 -1.34 -4.21 -7.57
C THR A 63 -0.82 -3.81 -8.94
N LYS A 64 0.06 -4.62 -9.53
CA LYS A 64 0.56 -4.37 -10.87
C LYS A 64 -0.56 -4.60 -11.90
N GLN A 65 -0.66 -3.68 -12.85
CA GLN A 65 -1.56 -3.73 -14.00
C GLN A 65 -0.73 -3.68 -15.29
N VAL A 66 -1.37 -3.92 -16.44
CA VAL A 66 -0.71 -3.82 -17.75
C VAL A 66 -0.11 -2.43 -17.96
N ASP A 67 -0.86 -1.40 -17.56
CA ASP A 67 -0.52 0.00 -17.84
C ASP A 67 0.08 0.75 -16.63
N GLY A 68 0.31 0.08 -15.49
CA GLY A 68 0.76 0.80 -14.30
C GLY A 68 0.65 0.05 -12.97
N LEU A 69 0.65 0.81 -11.88
CA LEU A 69 0.43 0.34 -10.51
C LEU A 69 -0.89 0.90 -9.99
N LEU A 70 -1.85 0.02 -9.69
CA LEU A 70 -3.12 0.42 -9.08
C LEU A 70 -2.99 0.46 -7.56
N LEU A 71 -3.15 1.64 -6.97
CA LEU A 71 -3.29 1.84 -5.53
C LEU A 71 -4.77 1.89 -5.15
N ASN A 72 -5.20 0.94 -4.32
CA ASN A 72 -6.47 1.01 -3.60
C ASN A 72 -6.21 1.35 -2.14
N GLY A 73 -7.06 2.19 -1.56
CA GLY A 73 -6.91 2.62 -0.17
C GLY A 73 -8.23 2.69 0.59
N SER A 74 -8.13 2.64 1.91
CA SER A 74 -9.22 2.93 2.83
C SER A 74 -8.69 3.68 4.04
N LEU A 75 -9.53 4.54 4.60
CA LEU A 75 -9.27 5.27 5.83
C LEU A 75 -10.26 4.83 6.88
N GLN A 76 -9.76 4.54 8.08
CA GLN A 76 -10.56 4.23 9.27
C GLN A 76 -10.13 5.18 10.37
N CYS A 77 -11.05 5.89 10.99
CA CYS A 77 -10.75 6.84 12.07
C CYS A 77 -11.70 6.64 13.24
N THR A 78 -11.14 6.73 14.44
CA THR A 78 -11.89 6.68 15.70
C THR A 78 -12.06 8.07 16.29
N SER A 79 -13.29 8.44 16.61
CA SER A 79 -13.62 9.71 17.26
C SER A 79 -14.58 9.51 18.43
N PRO A 80 -14.67 10.46 19.37
CA PRO A 80 -15.67 10.41 20.45
C PRO A 80 -17.12 10.36 19.94
N GLU A 81 -17.36 10.89 18.74
CA GLU A 81 -18.69 10.96 18.10
C GLU A 81 -19.03 9.68 17.32
N GLY A 82 -18.05 8.79 17.15
CA GLY A 82 -18.19 7.53 16.42
C GLY A 82 -16.98 7.21 15.55
N ASP A 83 -16.84 5.94 15.22
CA ASP A 83 -15.88 5.47 14.22
C ASP A 83 -16.42 5.76 12.81
N PHE A 84 -15.56 6.23 11.91
CA PHE A 84 -15.88 6.35 10.50
C PHE A 84 -14.87 5.60 9.64
N SER A 85 -15.34 5.03 8.54
CA SER A 85 -14.53 4.28 7.59
C SER A 85 -15.00 4.54 6.17
N TYR A 86 -14.08 4.82 5.26
CA TYR A 86 -14.39 4.98 3.83
C TYR A 86 -13.25 4.51 2.93
N ASN A 87 -13.58 4.18 1.69
CA ASN A 87 -12.59 3.88 0.65
C ASN A 87 -12.09 5.20 0.05
N THR A 88 -10.77 5.34 -0.07
CA THR A 88 -10.19 6.47 -0.78
C THR A 88 -10.29 6.23 -2.29
N PRO A 89 -10.28 7.28 -3.12
CA PRO A 89 -10.12 7.16 -4.57
C PRO A 89 -8.93 6.27 -4.92
N ALA A 90 -9.09 5.47 -5.97
CA ALA A 90 -8.00 4.67 -6.49
C ALA A 90 -7.10 5.52 -7.40
N PHE A 91 -5.79 5.26 -7.39
CA PHE A 91 -4.85 5.88 -8.31
C PHE A 91 -4.19 4.82 -9.19
N LEU A 92 -4.22 5.01 -10.51
CA LEU A 92 -3.35 4.29 -11.44
C LEU A 92 -2.08 5.13 -11.65
N LEU A 93 -0.97 4.62 -11.14
CA LEU A 93 0.35 5.24 -11.22
C LEU A 93 1.16 4.63 -12.34
N GLU A 94 2.21 5.32 -12.76
CA GLU A 94 3.24 4.77 -13.64
C GLU A 94 3.86 3.49 -13.03
N PRO A 95 4.36 2.53 -13.85
CA PRO A 95 4.99 1.30 -13.36
C PRO A 95 6.17 1.52 -12.39
N LYS A 96 6.83 2.67 -12.47
CA LYS A 96 7.95 3.08 -11.61
C LYS A 96 7.52 3.78 -10.31
N GLY A 97 6.22 3.80 -10.01
CA GLY A 97 5.65 4.64 -8.96
C GLY A 97 5.59 6.11 -9.36
N GLY A 98 5.41 6.98 -8.37
CA GLY A 98 5.25 8.41 -8.61
C GLY A 98 4.37 9.10 -7.58
N LYS A 99 3.88 10.27 -7.94
CA LYS A 99 2.98 11.08 -7.12
C LYS A 99 1.61 11.13 -7.78
N ALA A 100 0.56 11.10 -6.98
CA ALA A 100 -0.80 11.35 -7.43
C ALA A 100 -1.55 12.12 -6.34
N SER A 101 -2.52 12.93 -6.76
CA SER A 101 -3.38 13.65 -5.83
C SER A 101 -4.75 13.87 -6.43
N MET A 102 -5.75 13.94 -5.56
CA MET A 102 -7.12 14.31 -5.88
C MET A 102 -7.60 15.34 -4.87
N GLU A 103 -8.41 16.28 -5.35
CA GLU A 103 -8.97 17.36 -4.56
C GLU A 103 -10.46 17.44 -4.89
N MET A 104 -11.29 17.63 -3.87
CA MET A 104 -12.74 17.80 -3.97
C MET A 104 -13.18 18.90 -3.01
N GLY A 105 -14.21 19.66 -3.41
CA GLY A 105 -14.74 20.78 -2.63
C GLY A 105 -14.45 22.13 -3.28
N ASP A 106 -15.28 23.12 -2.96
CA ASP A 106 -15.29 24.43 -3.62
C ASP A 106 -14.66 25.55 -2.76
N ASN A 107 -14.40 25.27 -1.48
CA ASN A 107 -13.83 26.20 -0.52
C ASN A 107 -13.02 25.47 0.56
N GLU A 108 -12.22 26.20 1.34
CA GLU A 108 -11.34 25.62 2.37
C GLU A 108 -12.09 24.84 3.46
N GLU A 109 -13.31 25.25 3.80
CA GLU A 109 -14.13 24.61 4.83
C GLU A 109 -14.65 23.22 4.39
N ASN A 110 -14.86 23.01 3.09
CA ASN A 110 -15.30 21.73 2.52
C ASN A 110 -14.21 21.08 1.67
N LEU A 111 -12.96 21.50 1.81
CA LEU A 111 -11.84 20.96 1.07
C LEU A 111 -11.52 19.56 1.57
N TRP A 112 -11.53 18.60 0.65
CA TRP A 112 -10.99 17.28 0.85
C TRP A 112 -9.87 17.04 -0.16
N LYS A 113 -8.67 16.73 0.34
CA LYS A 113 -7.49 16.45 -0.48
C LYS A 113 -6.89 15.13 -0.09
N TYR A 114 -6.50 14.35 -1.08
CA TYR A 114 -5.80 13.09 -0.88
C TYR A 114 -4.61 13.04 -1.81
N ALA A 115 -3.42 12.95 -1.22
CA ALA A 115 -2.16 12.92 -1.95
C ALA A 115 -1.34 11.71 -1.51
N ILE A 116 -0.69 11.08 -2.48
CA ILE A 116 0.18 9.94 -2.26
C ILE A 116 1.51 10.08 -2.98
N VAL A 117 2.52 9.41 -2.43
CA VAL A 117 3.80 9.17 -3.08
C VAL A 117 4.12 7.70 -2.97
N VAL A 118 4.40 7.04 -4.10
CA VAL A 118 4.81 5.64 -4.16
C VAL A 118 6.22 5.56 -4.72
N THR A 119 7.11 4.91 -3.97
CA THR A 119 8.49 4.64 -4.36
C THR A 119 8.69 3.13 -4.50
N VAL A 120 9.22 2.67 -5.63
CA VAL A 120 9.65 1.27 -5.80
C VAL A 120 10.92 1.04 -4.97
N LEU A 121 10.94 0.00 -4.15
CA LEU A 121 12.10 -0.41 -3.37
C LEU A 121 12.78 -1.54 -4.13
N ASN A 122 13.99 -1.28 -4.65
CA ASN A 122 14.76 -2.30 -5.34
C ASN A 122 15.10 -3.46 -4.40
N GLN A 123 14.97 -4.68 -4.90
CA GLN A 123 15.50 -5.88 -4.26
C GLN A 123 16.99 -5.93 -4.61
N THR A 124 17.87 -5.63 -3.64
CA THR A 124 19.30 -5.96 -3.71
C THR A 124 19.50 -7.46 -3.61
#